data_AF-A0A453Q4F8-F1
#
_entry.id   AF-A0A453Q4F8-F1
#
_cell.length_a   1.000
_cell.length_b   1.000
_cell.length_c   1.000
_cell.angle_alpha   90.00
_cell.angle_beta   90.00
_cell.angle_gamma   90.00
#
_symmetry.space_group_name_H-M   'P 1'
#
loop_
_entity.id
_entity.type
_entity.pdbx_description
1 polymer ?
#
loop_
_entity_poly.entity_id
_entity_poly.type
_entity_poly.pdbx_seq_one_letter_code
_entity_poly.pdbx_strand_id
1 'polypeptide(L)'
;SAAELLPPGHPDPSVLERLLRLLASRGVFSEHAADGRPERRYALTAVGRTLVPSGPSGASYADYVLQHHQDALVLAWPRLHEAVLDPAGPEPFARAHAGVPAYAYYGQDRDANEVMLRAMTGVSEPFMEALLDGYEGGFEGVATLVDVGGSSGACLEMIMRRVPTIREGVNFDLPNVVAAAHPIAGETLDPQFPS
;
A
#
# COMPACT_ATOMS: atom_id res chain seq x y z
N SER A 1 -21.97 -15.33 6.99
CA SER A 1 -21.37 -16.20 8.02
C SER A 1 -20.08 -16.79 7.47
N ALA A 2 -19.27 -17.46 8.29
CA ALA A 2 -18.04 -18.09 7.80
C ALA A 2 -18.32 -19.15 6.70
N ALA A 3 -19.42 -19.90 6.82
CA ALA A 3 -19.84 -20.88 5.83
C ALA A 3 -20.22 -20.24 4.48
N GLU A 4 -20.88 -19.07 4.50
CA GLU A 4 -21.23 -18.31 3.28
C GLU A 4 -19.99 -17.73 2.55
N LEU A 5 -18.85 -17.58 3.24
CA LEU A 5 -17.60 -17.02 2.68
C LEU A 5 -16.65 -18.09 2.13
N LEU A 6 -16.87 -19.36 2.48
CA LEU A 6 -16.03 -20.47 2.04
C LEU A 6 -16.60 -21.13 0.78
N PRO A 7 -15.75 -21.81 -0.03
CA PRO A 7 -16.24 -22.59 -1.16
C PRO A 7 -17.30 -23.63 -0.74
N PRO A 8 -18.29 -23.92 -1.60
CA PRO A 8 -19.29 -24.95 -1.33
C PRO A 8 -18.63 -26.30 -1.00
N GLY A 9 -19.06 -26.94 0.09
CA GLY A 9 -18.51 -28.24 0.53
C GLY A 9 -17.23 -28.16 1.37
N HIS A 10 -16.80 -26.98 1.81
CA HIS A 10 -15.68 -26.86 2.75
C HIS A 10 -15.96 -27.69 4.03
N PRO A 11 -15.03 -28.57 4.45
CA PRO A 11 -15.32 -29.58 5.47
C PRO A 11 -15.49 -29.00 6.88
N ASP A 12 -14.88 -27.83 7.15
CA ASP A 12 -14.93 -27.20 8.48
C ASP A 12 -14.96 -25.66 8.41
N PRO A 13 -16.15 -25.04 8.38
CA PRO A 13 -16.28 -23.58 8.44
C PRO A 13 -15.78 -22.94 9.74
N SER A 14 -15.58 -23.71 10.81
CA SER A 14 -15.17 -23.19 12.11
C SER A 14 -13.75 -22.60 12.09
N VAL A 15 -12.90 -23.06 11.16
CA VAL A 15 -11.53 -22.53 10.98
C VAL A 15 -11.58 -21.05 10.60
N LEU A 16 -12.38 -20.69 9.59
CA LEU A 16 -12.56 -19.29 9.20
C LEU A 16 -13.29 -18.50 10.29
N GLU A 17 -14.29 -19.10 10.95
CA GLU A 17 -14.98 -18.44 12.06
C GLU A 17 -14.01 -18.03 13.18
N ARG A 18 -13.05 -18.88 13.53
CA ARG A 18 -12.03 -18.55 14.55
C ARG A 18 -11.14 -17.38 14.13
N LEU A 19 -10.76 -17.31 12.85
CA LEU A 19 -10.00 -16.17 12.31
C LEU A 19 -10.82 -14.89 12.31
N LEU A 20 -12.06 -14.94 11.83
CA LEU A 20 -12.97 -13.79 11.83
C LEU A 20 -13.24 -13.28 13.24
N ARG A 21 -13.37 -14.18 14.24
CA ARG A 21 -13.52 -13.81 15.65
C ARG A 21 -12.28 -13.14 16.23
N LEU A 22 -11.08 -13.63 15.89
CA LEU A 22 -9.83 -12.96 16.26
C LEU A 22 -9.79 -11.54 15.67
N LEU A 23 -10.08 -11.39 14.38
CA LEU A 23 -10.08 -10.11 13.69
C LEU A 23 -11.19 -9.17 14.20
N ALA A 24 -12.34 -9.72 14.60
CA ALA A 24 -13.41 -8.96 15.25
C ALA A 24 -12.98 -8.42 16.63
N SER A 25 -12.25 -9.21 17.42
CA SER A 25 -11.68 -8.75 18.70
C SER A 25 -10.65 -7.62 18.55
N ARG A 26 -10.12 -7.43 17.33
CA ARG A 26 -9.21 -6.33 16.95
C ARG A 26 -9.90 -5.22 16.18
N GLY A 27 -11.23 -5.25 16.07
CA GLY A 27 -12.03 -4.21 15.43
C GLY A 27 -11.98 -4.19 13.91
N VAL A 28 -11.46 -5.23 13.25
CA VAL A 28 -11.48 -5.35 11.77
C VAL A 28 -12.88 -5.73 11.27
N PHE A 29 -13.56 -6.60 12.03
CA PHE A 29 -14.96 -6.98 11.80
C PHE A 29 -15.82 -6.65 13.03
N SER A 30 -17.12 -6.43 12.82
CA SER A 30 -18.12 -6.52 13.87
C SER A 30 -18.77 -7.90 13.85
N GLU A 31 -18.91 -8.48 15.03
CA GLU A 31 -19.56 -9.78 15.21
C GLU A 31 -21.00 -9.59 15.67
N HIS A 32 -21.93 -10.27 15.00
CA HIS A 32 -23.35 -10.24 15.31
C HIS A 32 -23.84 -11.67 15.55
N ALA A 33 -24.24 -11.96 16.78
CA ALA A 33 -25.02 -13.16 17.07
C ALA A 33 -26.46 -12.89 16.61
N ALA A 34 -27.00 -13.73 15.73
CA ALA A 34 -28.40 -13.63 15.38
C ALA A 34 -29.26 -14.20 16.51
N ASP A 35 -30.22 -13.43 17.02
CA ASP A 35 -31.14 -13.89 18.06
C ASP A 35 -31.79 -15.23 17.66
N GLY A 36 -31.56 -16.24 18.48
CA GLY A 36 -32.11 -17.59 18.28
C GLY A 36 -31.47 -18.43 17.17
N ARG A 37 -30.36 -18.00 16.55
CA ARG A 37 -29.60 -18.83 15.58
C ARG A 37 -28.18 -19.10 16.09
N PRO A 38 -27.66 -20.32 15.93
CA PRO A 38 -26.29 -20.66 16.35
C PRO A 38 -25.20 -20.00 15.49
N GLU A 39 -25.56 -19.39 14.37
CA GLU A 39 -24.64 -18.92 13.35
C GLU A 39 -24.22 -17.45 13.57
N ARG A 40 -22.91 -17.21 13.69
CA ARG A 40 -22.32 -15.87 13.79
C ARG A 40 -22.26 -15.19 12.42
N ARG A 41 -22.61 -13.91 12.39
CA ARG A 41 -22.47 -13.05 11.21
C ARG A 41 -21.40 -12.00 11.47
N TYR A 42 -20.67 -11.64 10.41
CA TYR A 42 -19.58 -10.68 10.47
C TYR A 42 -19.83 -9.59 9.44
N ALA A 43 -19.53 -8.35 9.80
CA ALA A 43 -19.56 -7.21 8.90
C ALA A 43 -18.25 -6.42 9.00
N LEU A 44 -17.85 -5.75 7.93
CA LEU A 44 -16.66 -4.90 7.92
C LEU A 44 -16.91 -3.66 8.80
N THR A 45 -15.95 -3.36 9.67
CA THR A 45 -15.91 -2.07 10.37
C THR A 45 -15.29 -1.00 9.45
N ALA A 46 -15.09 0.21 9.98
CA ALA A 46 -14.29 1.23 9.30
C ALA A 46 -12.86 0.73 8.98
N VAL A 47 -12.20 0.03 9.93
CA VAL A 47 -10.87 -0.55 9.73
C VAL A 47 -10.91 -1.66 8.69
N GLY A 48 -11.88 -2.57 8.75
CA GLY A 48 -12.01 -3.63 7.74
C GLY A 48 -12.20 -3.09 6.33
N ARG A 49 -12.93 -1.97 6.18
CA ARG A 49 -13.13 -1.34 4.86
C ARG A 49 -11.85 -0.79 4.25
N THR A 50 -10.84 -0.43 5.04
CA THR A 50 -9.55 0.06 4.50
C THR A 50 -8.73 -1.07 3.85
N LEU A 51 -9.09 -2.33 4.08
CA LEU A 51 -8.49 -3.53 3.48
C LEU A 51 -9.25 -4.02 2.25
N VAL A 52 -10.28 -3.30 1.79
CA VAL A 52 -11.05 -3.67 0.61
C VAL A 52 -10.70 -2.70 -0.52
N PRO A 53 -10.25 -3.20 -1.70
CA PRO A 53 -10.04 -2.38 -2.88
C PRO A 53 -11.26 -1.52 -3.19
N SER A 54 -11.05 -0.21 -3.35
CA SER A 54 -12.13 0.73 -3.65
C SER A 54 -11.67 1.86 -4.56
N GLY A 55 -12.62 2.55 -5.19
CA GLY A 55 -12.32 3.66 -6.10
C GLY A 55 -11.70 3.24 -7.45
N PRO A 56 -11.34 4.22 -8.30
CA PRO A 56 -10.80 3.97 -9.64
C PRO A 56 -9.44 3.26 -9.67
N SER A 57 -8.60 3.51 -8.67
CA SER A 57 -7.27 2.89 -8.53
C SER A 57 -7.34 1.47 -7.95
N GLY A 58 -8.42 1.14 -7.23
CA GLY A 58 -8.51 -0.09 -6.45
C GLY A 58 -7.56 -0.12 -5.24
N ALA A 59 -6.99 1.02 -4.85
CA ALA A 59 -6.05 1.11 -3.74
C ALA A 59 -6.69 0.67 -2.42
N SER A 60 -5.92 -0.07 -1.62
CA SER A 60 -6.28 -0.44 -0.25
C SER A 60 -5.03 -0.84 0.55
N TYR A 61 -5.14 -0.85 1.87
CA TYR A 61 -4.05 -1.32 2.73
C TYR A 61 -3.83 -2.85 2.66
N ALA A 62 -4.64 -3.59 1.89
CA ALA A 62 -4.52 -5.04 1.77
C ALA A 62 -3.17 -5.46 1.18
N ASP A 63 -2.75 -4.86 0.06
CA ASP A 63 -1.47 -5.20 -0.57
C ASP A 63 -0.28 -4.85 0.35
N TYR A 64 -0.38 -3.80 1.15
CA TYR A 64 0.64 -3.48 2.17
C TYR A 64 0.75 -4.57 3.25
N VAL A 65 -0.40 -5.06 3.75
CA VAL A 65 -0.43 -6.17 4.70
C VAL A 65 0.16 -7.43 4.07
N LEU A 66 -0.23 -7.75 2.83
CA LEU A 66 0.29 -8.92 2.10
C LEU A 66 1.79 -8.83 1.88
N GLN A 67 2.30 -7.67 1.44
CA GLN A 67 3.73 -7.42 1.26
C GLN A 67 4.49 -7.67 2.56
N HIS A 68 4.03 -7.15 3.69
CA HIS A 68 4.75 -7.28 4.98
C HIS A 68 4.73 -8.69 5.57
N HIS A 69 3.81 -9.55 5.10
CA HIS A 69 3.65 -10.92 5.57
C HIS A 69 4.04 -11.98 4.53
N GLN A 70 4.68 -11.57 3.43
CA GLN A 70 5.27 -12.51 2.48
C GLN A 70 6.52 -13.17 3.08
N ASP A 71 6.82 -14.40 2.67
CA ASP A 71 7.96 -15.17 3.16
C ASP A 71 9.27 -14.37 3.08
N ALA A 72 9.50 -13.65 1.98
CA ALA A 72 10.72 -12.87 1.79
C ALA A 72 10.93 -11.82 2.88
N LEU A 73 9.89 -11.07 3.28
CA LEU A 73 10.03 -10.06 4.34
C LEU A 73 10.00 -10.69 5.74
N VAL A 74 9.18 -11.72 5.95
CA VAL A 74 9.08 -12.38 7.26
C VAL A 74 10.41 -13.03 7.67
N LEU A 75 11.16 -13.59 6.71
CA LEU A 75 12.48 -14.18 6.94
C LEU A 75 13.56 -13.18 7.35
N ALA A 76 13.35 -11.87 7.13
CA ALA A 76 14.27 -10.82 7.57
C ALA A 76 14.20 -10.59 9.09
N TRP A 77 13.03 -10.73 9.72
CA TRP A 77 12.84 -10.40 11.14
C TRP A 77 13.75 -11.19 12.10
N PRO A 78 13.95 -12.51 11.94
CA PRO A 78 14.90 -13.25 12.76
C PRO A 78 16.35 -12.75 12.66
N ARG A 79 16.72 -12.10 11.54
CA ARG A 79 18.08 -11.58 11.28
C ARG A 79 18.33 -10.20 11.87
N LEU A 80 17.30 -9.54 12.43
CA LEU A 80 17.43 -8.20 13.00
C LEU A 80 18.52 -8.12 14.07
N HIS A 81 18.62 -9.14 14.94
CA HIS A 81 19.63 -9.18 15.99
C HIS A 81 21.06 -9.19 15.44
N GLU A 82 21.31 -9.84 14.30
CA GLU A 82 22.62 -9.91 13.66
C GLU A 82 23.03 -8.53 13.13
N ALA A 83 22.10 -7.79 12.54
CA ALA A 83 22.35 -6.43 12.05
C ALA A 83 22.66 -5.44 13.19
N VAL A 84 22.08 -5.66 14.39
CA VAL A 84 22.40 -4.85 15.58
C VAL A 84 23.82 -5.14 16.09
N LEU A 85 24.26 -6.40 16.03
CA LEU A 85 25.60 -6.81 16.48
C LEU A 85 26.69 -6.43 15.47
N ASP A 86 26.34 -6.34 14.19
CA ASP A 86 27.25 -6.00 13.10
C ASP A 86 26.63 -4.91 12.19
N PRO A 87 26.69 -3.64 12.63
CA PRO A 87 26.09 -2.51 11.92
C PRO A 87 26.81 -2.12 10.63
N ALA A 88 28.04 -2.61 10.41
CA ALA A 88 28.79 -2.41 9.17
C ALA A 88 28.46 -3.48 8.12
N GLY A 89 27.82 -4.58 8.52
CA GLY A 89 27.41 -5.66 7.63
C GLY A 89 26.07 -5.41 6.93
N PRO A 90 25.56 -6.43 6.21
CA PRO A 90 24.30 -6.31 5.48
C PRO A 90 23.10 -6.06 6.39
N GLU A 91 22.07 -5.39 5.86
CA GLU A 91 20.80 -5.20 6.54
C GLU A 91 20.00 -6.52 6.66
N PRO A 92 18.99 -6.62 7.56
CA PRO A 92 18.32 -7.89 7.87
C PRO A 92 17.74 -8.65 6.68
N PHE A 93 17.20 -7.95 5.69
CA PHE A 93 16.66 -8.56 4.48
C PHE A 93 17.78 -9.20 3.65
N ALA A 94 18.84 -8.45 3.35
CA ALA A 94 20.03 -8.97 2.66
C ALA A 94 20.66 -10.16 3.40
N ARG A 95 20.71 -10.15 4.74
CA ARG A 95 21.16 -11.31 5.52
C ARG A 95 20.28 -12.55 5.30
N ALA A 96 18.97 -12.38 5.15
CA ALA A 96 18.05 -13.46 4.85
C ALA A 96 18.14 -13.96 3.40
N HIS A 97 18.58 -13.10 2.47
CA HIS A 97 18.54 -13.33 1.02
C HIS A 97 19.91 -13.30 0.36
N ALA A 98 20.89 -14.00 0.94
CA ALA A 98 22.22 -14.20 0.35
C ALA A 98 22.96 -12.90 -0.06
N GLY A 99 22.73 -11.81 0.67
CA GLY A 99 23.32 -10.50 0.43
C GLY A 99 22.54 -9.62 -0.56
N VAL A 100 21.41 -10.08 -1.10
CA VAL A 100 20.59 -9.31 -2.05
C VAL A 100 19.70 -8.31 -1.31
N PRO A 101 19.84 -7.00 -1.54
CA PRO A 101 18.97 -5.99 -0.91
C PRO A 101 17.53 -6.10 -1.40
N ALA A 102 16.58 -5.65 -0.57
CA ALA A 102 15.14 -5.74 -0.86
C ALA A 102 14.74 -5.24 -2.25
N TYR A 103 15.20 -4.04 -2.64
CA TYR A 103 14.86 -3.48 -3.96
C TYR A 103 15.38 -4.31 -5.13
N ALA A 104 16.60 -4.86 -5.01
CA ALA A 104 17.17 -5.72 -6.03
C ALA A 104 16.42 -7.05 -6.11
N TYR A 105 16.00 -7.60 -4.97
CA TYR A 105 15.18 -8.80 -4.89
C TYR A 105 13.84 -8.62 -5.61
N TYR A 106 13.09 -7.56 -5.30
CA TYR A 106 11.82 -7.26 -5.99
C TYR A 106 12.03 -6.89 -7.46
N GLY A 107 13.19 -6.37 -7.85
CA GLY A 107 13.49 -6.10 -9.26
C GLY A 107 13.69 -7.36 -10.11
N GLN A 108 13.96 -8.51 -9.48
CA GLN A 108 14.20 -9.78 -10.16
C GLN A 108 12.94 -10.62 -10.38
N ASP A 109 11.88 -10.36 -9.59
CA ASP A 109 10.62 -11.10 -9.62
C ASP A 109 9.47 -10.14 -9.92
N ARG A 110 8.83 -10.33 -11.07
CA ARG A 110 7.74 -9.48 -11.54
C ARG A 110 6.54 -9.50 -10.59
N ASP A 111 6.16 -10.66 -10.06
CA ASP A 111 4.97 -10.79 -9.21
C ASP A 111 5.23 -10.12 -7.85
N ALA A 112 6.44 -10.30 -7.32
CA ALA A 112 6.86 -9.63 -6.09
C ALA A 112 6.97 -8.10 -6.28
N ASN A 113 7.44 -7.65 -7.44
CA ASN A 113 7.45 -6.24 -7.82
C ASN A 113 6.05 -5.65 -7.88
N GLU A 114 5.11 -6.34 -8.53
CA GLU A 114 3.73 -5.91 -8.65
C GLU A 114 3.05 -5.78 -7.27
N VAL A 115 3.30 -6.72 -6.34
CA VAL A 115 2.82 -6.60 -4.95
C VAL A 115 3.43 -5.40 -4.24
N MET A 116 4.74 -5.16 -4.39
CA MET A 116 5.40 -3.98 -3.81
C MET A 116 4.81 -2.68 -4.34
N LEU A 117 4.59 -2.57 -5.65
CA LEU A 117 3.99 -1.39 -6.27
C LEU A 117 2.56 -1.16 -5.77
N ARG A 118 1.71 -2.19 -5.77
CA ARG A 118 0.34 -2.09 -5.24
C ARG A 118 0.34 -1.76 -3.75
N ALA A 119 1.27 -2.30 -2.97
CA ALA A 119 1.40 -1.97 -1.55
C ALA A 119 1.75 -0.50 -1.32
N MET A 120 2.66 0.06 -2.13
CA MET A 120 2.99 1.48 -2.08
C MET A 120 1.77 2.35 -2.43
N THR A 121 1.10 2.06 -3.54
CA THR A 121 -0.14 2.75 -3.95
C THR A 121 -1.22 2.65 -2.87
N GLY A 122 -1.40 1.47 -2.29
CA GLY A 122 -2.38 1.16 -1.25
C GLY A 122 -2.20 1.95 0.05
N VAL A 123 -1.00 2.45 0.33
CA VAL A 123 -0.72 3.33 1.47
C VAL A 123 -0.72 4.80 1.06
N SER A 124 -0.12 5.13 -0.08
CA SER A 124 0.09 6.52 -0.49
C SER A 124 -1.24 7.22 -0.83
N GLU A 125 -2.15 6.56 -1.55
CA GLU A 125 -3.40 7.21 -1.96
C GLU A 125 -4.31 7.52 -0.76
N PRO A 126 -4.64 6.58 0.15
CA PRO A 126 -5.49 6.92 1.30
C PRO A 126 -4.83 7.96 2.23
N PHE A 127 -3.51 7.95 2.35
CA PHE A 127 -2.77 8.98 3.06
C PHE A 127 -2.92 10.35 2.39
N MET A 128 -2.77 10.41 1.07
CA MET A 128 -2.92 11.65 0.30
C MET A 128 -4.35 12.19 0.31
N GLU A 129 -5.37 11.32 0.26
CA GLU A 129 -6.77 11.75 0.43
C GLU A 129 -6.97 12.40 1.80
N ALA A 130 -6.53 11.74 2.88
CA ALA A 130 -6.65 12.27 4.23
C ALA A 130 -5.84 13.57 4.43
N LEU A 131 -4.66 13.68 3.82
CA LEU A 131 -3.85 14.88 3.85
C LEU A 131 -4.57 16.03 3.14
N LEU A 132 -5.14 15.80 1.96
CA LEU A 132 -5.85 16.82 1.20
C LEU A 132 -7.14 17.28 1.90
N ASP A 133 -7.81 16.40 2.64
CA ASP A 133 -8.98 16.76 3.44
C ASP A 133 -8.60 17.54 4.72
N GLY A 134 -7.39 17.32 5.26
CA GLY A 134 -6.92 17.99 6.49
C GLY A 134 -6.05 19.22 6.27
N TYR A 135 -5.49 19.42 5.07
CA TYR A 135 -4.54 20.49 4.73
C TYR A 135 -5.23 21.62 3.97
N GLU A 136 -6.35 22.11 4.50
CA GLU A 136 -7.08 23.23 3.92
C GLU A 136 -6.21 24.49 3.84
N GLY A 137 -6.19 25.14 2.68
CA GLY A 137 -5.42 26.36 2.44
C GLY A 137 -3.91 26.15 2.25
N GLY A 138 -3.39 24.95 2.49
CA GLY A 138 -1.95 24.69 2.48
C GLY A 138 -1.28 24.76 1.10
N PHE A 139 -2.08 24.80 0.04
CA PHE A 139 -1.66 25.03 -1.34
C PHE A 139 -2.16 26.37 -1.91
N GLU A 140 -2.70 27.26 -1.08
CA GLU A 140 -3.14 28.58 -1.54
C GLU A 140 -1.97 29.39 -2.09
N GLY A 141 -2.20 30.05 -3.24
CA GLY A 141 -1.19 30.86 -3.92
C GLY A 141 -0.10 30.06 -4.63
N VAL A 142 -0.10 28.72 -4.54
CA VAL A 142 0.82 27.87 -5.31
C VAL A 142 0.36 27.82 -6.77
N ALA A 143 1.23 28.30 -7.66
CA ALA A 143 0.99 28.26 -9.12
C ALA A 143 1.65 27.03 -9.79
N THR A 144 2.83 26.67 -9.32
CA THR A 144 3.62 25.52 -9.80
C THR A 144 3.99 24.64 -8.62
N LEU A 145 3.73 23.33 -8.72
CA LEU A 145 4.05 22.33 -7.70
C LEU A 145 5.05 21.31 -8.26
N VAL A 146 6.12 21.04 -7.51
CA VAL A 146 7.13 20.02 -7.86
C VAL A 146 7.08 18.91 -6.82
N ASP A 147 6.78 17.68 -7.27
CA ASP A 147 6.79 16.47 -6.43
C ASP A 147 8.14 15.76 -6.60
N VAL A 148 9.02 15.90 -5.61
CA VAL A 148 10.38 15.35 -5.64
C VAL A 148 10.37 13.94 -5.04
N GLY A 149 10.78 12.95 -5.84
CA GLY A 149 10.59 11.53 -5.51
C GLY A 149 9.15 11.06 -5.70
N GLY A 150 8.41 11.70 -6.63
CA GLY A 150 6.99 11.46 -6.83
C GLY A 150 6.66 10.12 -7.52
N SER A 151 7.66 9.33 -7.92
CA SER A 151 7.50 7.99 -8.49
C SER A 151 6.54 7.99 -9.69
N SER A 152 5.41 7.28 -9.63
CA SER A 152 4.38 7.28 -10.67
C SER A 152 3.66 8.62 -10.87
N GLY A 153 3.87 9.58 -9.95
CA GLY A 153 3.25 10.90 -9.93
C GLY A 153 1.78 10.90 -9.50
N ALA A 154 1.27 9.76 -8.98
CA ALA A 154 -0.11 9.65 -8.49
C ALA A 154 -0.42 10.70 -7.40
N CYS A 155 0.54 11.00 -6.52
CA CYS A 155 0.43 12.04 -5.49
C CYS A 155 0.18 13.42 -6.11
N LEU A 156 1.05 13.83 -7.04
CA LEU A 156 0.91 15.09 -7.78
C LEU A 156 -0.43 15.18 -8.51
N GLU A 157 -0.86 14.10 -9.18
CA GLU A 157 -2.14 14.06 -9.88
C GLU A 157 -3.32 14.29 -8.90
N MET A 158 -3.31 13.63 -7.74
CA MET A 158 -4.34 13.79 -6.72
C MET A 158 -4.41 15.23 -6.21
N ILE A 159 -3.25 15.85 -5.92
CA ILE A 159 -3.19 17.25 -5.45
C ILE A 159 -3.76 18.19 -6.51
N MET A 160 -3.31 18.09 -7.77
CA MET A 160 -3.76 18.97 -8.85
C MET A 160 -5.25 18.82 -9.17
N ARG A 161 -5.81 17.61 -9.07
CA ARG A 161 -7.26 17.36 -9.22
C ARG A 161 -8.08 18.05 -8.13
N ARG A 162 -7.56 18.12 -6.90
CA ARG A 162 -8.25 18.71 -5.74
C ARG A 162 -8.04 20.22 -5.62
N VAL A 163 -6.90 20.72 -6.09
CA VAL A 163 -6.47 22.12 -5.99
C VAL A 163 -6.33 22.72 -7.39
N PRO A 164 -7.45 23.09 -8.05
CA PRO A 164 -7.44 23.56 -9.43
C PRO A 164 -6.74 24.92 -9.64
N THR A 165 -6.30 25.59 -8.58
CA THR A 165 -5.52 26.83 -8.66
C THR A 165 -4.07 26.58 -9.06
N ILE A 166 -3.55 25.37 -8.83
CA ILE A 166 -2.22 24.94 -9.30
C ILE A 166 -2.31 24.72 -10.80
N ARG A 167 -1.50 25.45 -11.57
CA ARG A 167 -1.54 25.44 -13.05
C ARG A 167 -0.52 24.51 -13.66
N GLU A 168 0.58 24.28 -12.95
CA GLU A 168 1.71 23.49 -13.43
C GLU A 168 2.14 22.50 -12.34
N GLY A 169 2.31 21.24 -12.75
CA GLY A 169 2.83 20.18 -11.89
C GLY A 169 4.04 19.54 -12.54
N VAL A 170 5.09 19.31 -11.76
CA VAL A 170 6.31 18.62 -12.19
C VAL A 170 6.53 17.41 -11.29
N ASN A 171 6.38 16.20 -11.84
CA ASN A 171 6.78 14.97 -11.16
C ASN A 171 8.27 14.74 -11.42
N PHE A 172 9.09 14.77 -10.37
CA PHE A 172 10.54 14.68 -10.49
C PHE A 172 11.07 13.42 -9.79
N ASP A 173 11.64 12.50 -10.56
CA ASP A 173 12.23 11.25 -10.06
C ASP A 173 13.42 10.81 -10.94
N LEU A 174 14.02 9.66 -10.63
CA LEU A 174 15.07 9.03 -11.44
C LEU A 174 14.57 8.77 -12.88
N PRO A 175 15.43 8.89 -13.91
CA PRO A 175 15.00 8.78 -15.31
C PRO A 175 14.25 7.50 -15.64
N ASN A 176 14.68 6.35 -15.09
CA ASN A 176 14.02 5.06 -15.31
C ASN A 176 12.66 4.94 -14.62
N VAL A 177 12.42 5.69 -13.54
CA VAL A 177 11.14 5.72 -12.82
C VAL A 177 10.16 6.60 -13.59
N VAL A 178 10.58 7.80 -13.99
CA VAL A 178 9.77 8.72 -14.80
C VAL A 178 9.38 8.08 -16.14
N ALA A 179 10.30 7.35 -16.80
CA ALA A 179 10.01 6.66 -18.05
C ALA A 179 8.97 5.53 -17.93
N ALA A 180 8.79 4.97 -16.72
CA ALA A 180 7.82 3.92 -16.44
C ALA A 180 6.47 4.47 -15.91
N ALA A 181 6.40 5.76 -15.59
CA ALA A 181 5.19 6.40 -15.07
C ALA A 181 4.14 6.56 -16.18
N HIS A 182 2.87 6.44 -15.81
CA HIS A 182 1.77 6.75 -16.72
C HIS A 182 1.74 8.26 -17.01
N PRO A 183 1.38 8.68 -18.24
CA PRO A 183 1.21 10.10 -18.53
C PRO A 183 0.14 10.70 -17.62
N ILE A 184 0.55 11.64 -16.77
CA ILE A 184 -0.36 12.54 -16.06
C ILE A 184 -0.65 13.69 -17.01
N ALA A 185 -1.87 14.26 -16.96
CA ALA A 185 -2.18 15.44 -17.76
C ALA A 185 -1.22 16.60 -17.41
N GLY A 186 -0.33 16.95 -18.35
CA GLY A 186 0.76 17.92 -18.17
C GLY A 186 1.91 17.66 -19.15
N GLU A 187 2.90 18.55 -19.21
CA GLU A 187 4.11 18.35 -20.02
C GLU A 187 5.13 17.52 -19.26
N THR A 188 5.67 16.46 -19.89
CA THR A 188 6.82 15.72 -19.36
C THR A 188 8.09 16.49 -19.70
N LEU A 189 8.78 17.03 -18.69
CA LEU A 189 10.08 17.66 -18.88
C LEU A 189 11.17 16.58 -18.93
N ASP A 190 11.88 16.48 -20.05
CA ASP A 190 13.07 15.65 -20.20
C ASP A 190 14.14 16.15 -19.20
N PRO A 191 14.79 15.27 -18.41
CA PRO A 191 15.82 15.65 -17.43
C PRO A 191 17.06 16.33 -18.04
N GLN A 192 17.16 16.44 -19.36
CA GLN A 192 18.16 17.26 -20.02
C GLN A 192 17.79 18.76 -19.94
N PHE A 193 17.98 19.36 -18.77
CA PHE A 193 18.12 20.82 -18.67
C PHE A 193 19.47 21.24 -19.29
N PRO A 194 19.51 22.05 -20.36
CA PRO A 194 20.68 22.88 -20.61
C PRO A 194 20.63 24.09 -19.68
N SER A 195 21.81 24.44 -19.16
CA SER A 195 22.10 25.68 -18.40
C SER A 195 21.56 26.96 -19.03
#